data_AF-A0A4U2YQD6-F1
#
_entry.id   AF-A0A4U2YQD6-F1
#
_cell.length_a   1.000
_cell.length_b   1.000
_cell.length_c   1.000
_cell.angle_alpha   90.00
_cell.angle_beta   90.00
_cell.angle_gamma   90.00
#
_symmetry.space_group_name_H-M   'P 1'
#
loop_
_entity.id
_entity.type
_entity.pdbx_description
1 polymer ?
#
loop_
_entity_poly.entity_id
_entity_poly.type
_entity_poly.pdbx_seq_one_letter_code
_entity_poly.pdbx_strand_id
1 'polypeptide(L)'
;MTDTGTVGKNKPTPNPKPSNSSKPPEKDSKPAEGTKGIDKTVKPNDVVPYRPSNSPLENHHGVMDVWAKHNVSNYVSRGGNTPTIALTKQQHDATKAVYRQWLFEKTGKKVGGKVDWQSVSPKEIQRLTEDMFDAANVPKSARQEYYKAFNLYNYRE
;
A
#
# COMPACT_ATOMS: atom_id res chain seq x y z
N MET A 1 57.91 -27.06 46.47
CA MET A 1 57.03 -26.00 46.96
C MET A 1 56.17 -25.57 45.78
N THR A 2 54.85 -25.85 45.87
CA THR A 2 53.68 -25.18 45.26
C THR A 2 53.78 -24.62 43.83
N ASP A 3 52.80 -24.66 42.94
CA ASP A 3 51.53 -25.35 42.74
C ASP A 3 51.11 -24.95 41.30
N THR A 4 50.23 -25.74 40.71
CA THR A 4 49.67 -25.65 39.36
C THR A 4 48.89 -24.36 39.07
N GLY A 5 48.73 -23.99 37.77
CA GLY A 5 47.83 -22.89 37.40
C GLY A 5 47.74 -22.51 35.92
N THR A 6 47.23 -23.41 35.07
CA THR A 6 46.70 -23.07 33.73
C THR A 6 45.39 -22.28 33.88
N VAL A 7 45.33 -21.04 33.38
CA VAL A 7 44.06 -20.28 33.30
C VAL A 7 43.46 -20.39 31.91
N GLY A 8 42.37 -21.14 31.85
CA GLY A 8 41.52 -21.32 30.69
C GLY A 8 40.72 -20.08 30.31
N LYS A 9 40.36 -20.05 29.03
CA LYS A 9 39.47 -19.08 28.38
C LYS A 9 38.09 -19.12 29.03
N ASN A 10 37.64 -18.02 29.62
CA ASN A 10 36.24 -17.81 29.96
C ASN A 10 35.71 -16.58 29.21
N LYS A 11 34.99 -16.87 28.12
CA LYS A 11 34.13 -15.95 27.38
C LYS A 11 32.92 -15.61 28.27
N PRO A 12 32.51 -14.34 28.41
CA PRO A 12 31.30 -13.99 29.16
C PRO A 12 30.08 -14.60 28.47
N THR A 13 29.31 -15.37 29.22
CA THR A 13 27.98 -15.83 28.85
C THR A 13 27.00 -14.65 28.80
N PRO A 14 26.10 -14.58 27.80
CA PRO A 14 25.08 -13.55 27.76
C PRO A 14 24.01 -13.81 28.83
N ASN A 15 23.68 -12.76 29.60
CA ASN A 15 22.58 -12.78 30.54
C ASN A 15 21.26 -13.14 29.83
N PRO A 16 20.43 -14.03 30.41
CA PRO A 16 19.11 -14.31 29.86
C PRO A 16 18.22 -13.09 29.98
N LYS A 17 17.63 -12.70 28.85
CA LYS A 17 16.60 -11.66 28.75
C LYS A 17 15.36 -12.08 29.56
N PRO A 18 14.76 -11.19 30.38
CA PRO A 18 13.51 -11.53 31.04
C PRO A 18 12.40 -11.76 30.00
N SER A 19 11.80 -12.94 30.07
CA SER A 19 10.62 -13.33 29.31
C SER A 19 9.39 -12.69 29.94
N ASN A 20 8.97 -11.54 29.42
CA ASN A 20 7.64 -11.00 29.70
C ASN A 20 6.68 -11.43 28.58
N SER A 21 6.13 -12.63 28.75
CA SER A 21 4.88 -13.03 28.12
C SER A 21 3.75 -12.28 28.80
N SER A 22 3.32 -11.17 28.23
CA SER A 22 2.05 -10.54 28.58
C SER A 22 1.30 -10.29 27.29
N LYS A 23 0.40 -11.23 26.98
CA LYS A 23 -0.65 -11.12 25.97
C LYS A 23 -1.47 -9.86 26.30
N PRO A 24 -1.61 -8.87 25.40
CA PRO A 24 -2.55 -7.78 25.60
C PRO A 24 -3.97 -8.35 25.60
N PRO A 25 -4.90 -7.84 26.43
CA PRO A 25 -6.28 -8.29 26.39
C PRO A 25 -6.90 -7.96 25.04
N GLU A 26 -7.62 -8.94 24.50
CA GLU A 26 -8.52 -8.83 23.36
C GLU A 26 -9.52 -7.72 23.67
N LYS A 27 -9.33 -6.56 23.05
CA LYS A 27 -10.31 -5.49 23.14
C LYS A 27 -11.37 -5.80 22.10
N ASP A 28 -12.48 -6.37 22.57
CA ASP A 28 -13.74 -6.50 21.84
C ASP A 28 -14.13 -5.14 21.26
N SER A 29 -13.64 -4.89 20.05
CA SER A 29 -14.02 -3.75 19.25
C SER A 29 -15.29 -4.18 18.53
N LYS A 30 -16.42 -3.93 19.21
CA LYS A 30 -17.76 -3.98 18.64
C LYS A 30 -17.71 -3.39 17.22
N PRO A 31 -18.10 -4.12 16.17
CA PRO A 31 -18.20 -3.54 14.84
C PRO A 31 -19.13 -2.35 14.92
N ALA A 32 -18.66 -1.18 14.51
CA ALA A 32 -19.55 -0.09 14.16
C ALA A 32 -20.51 -0.64 13.10
N GLU A 33 -21.80 -0.57 13.41
CA GLU A 33 -22.91 -1.08 12.63
C GLU A 33 -23.03 -0.25 11.34
N GLY A 34 -22.19 -0.59 10.36
CA GLY A 34 -22.21 -0.05 9.02
C GLY A 34 -23.02 -0.98 8.12
N THR A 35 -24.27 -0.62 7.90
CA THR A 35 -25.19 -1.04 6.83
C THR A 35 -24.88 -2.40 6.18
N LYS A 36 -25.70 -3.40 6.51
CA LYS A 36 -25.80 -4.70 5.81
C LYS A 36 -26.19 -4.44 4.34
N GLY A 37 -25.18 -4.12 3.53
CA GLY A 37 -25.31 -3.91 2.10
C GLY A 37 -25.35 -5.28 1.43
N ILE A 38 -26.45 -5.54 0.72
CA ILE A 38 -26.63 -6.55 -0.32
C ILE A 38 -25.26 -6.91 -0.94
N ASP A 39 -24.88 -8.19 -0.98
CA ASP A 39 -23.65 -8.70 -1.62
C ASP A 39 -23.56 -8.22 -3.07
N LYS A 40 -23.10 -6.98 -3.27
CA LYS A 40 -22.91 -6.41 -4.59
C LYS A 40 -21.65 -7.03 -5.15
N THR A 41 -21.83 -7.89 -6.14
CA THR A 41 -20.73 -8.37 -6.96
C THR A 41 -19.97 -7.17 -7.53
N VAL A 42 -18.70 -7.04 -7.16
CA VAL A 42 -17.80 -5.99 -7.64
C VAL A 42 -17.63 -6.13 -9.15
N LYS A 43 -17.73 -5.00 -9.86
CA LYS A 43 -17.59 -4.92 -11.32
C LYS A 43 -16.30 -4.16 -11.68
N PRO A 44 -15.78 -4.34 -12.91
CA PRO A 44 -14.70 -3.51 -13.40
C PRO A 44 -15.04 -2.02 -13.31
N ASN A 45 -14.06 -1.23 -12.88
CA ASN A 45 -14.09 0.20 -12.63
C ASN A 45 -14.85 0.65 -11.36
N ASP A 46 -15.37 -0.28 -10.54
CA ASP A 46 -15.91 0.08 -9.23
C ASP A 46 -14.80 0.60 -8.31
N VAL A 47 -15.10 1.62 -7.51
CA VAL A 47 -14.23 2.08 -6.44
C VAL A 47 -14.44 1.19 -5.22
N VAL A 48 -13.38 0.51 -4.79
CA VAL A 48 -13.42 -0.51 -3.73
C VAL A 48 -12.28 -0.31 -2.72
N PRO A 49 -12.43 -0.78 -1.47
CA PRO A 49 -11.30 -0.85 -0.54
C PRO A 49 -10.22 -1.80 -1.08
N TYR A 50 -8.96 -1.54 -0.75
CA TYR A 50 -7.83 -2.38 -1.16
C TYR A 50 -7.98 -3.83 -0.68
N ARG A 51 -8.56 -4.05 0.51
CA ARG A 51 -8.87 -5.38 1.06
C ARG A 51 -10.35 -5.50 1.48
N PRO A 52 -10.94 -6.71 1.39
CA PRO A 52 -10.36 -7.95 0.85
C PRO A 52 -10.13 -7.87 -0.67
N SER A 53 -9.41 -8.86 -1.22
CA SER A 53 -9.17 -8.94 -2.68
C SER A 53 -10.45 -9.32 -3.44
N ASN A 54 -10.67 -8.74 -4.62
CA ASN A 54 -11.86 -8.97 -5.45
C ASN A 54 -11.59 -9.89 -6.65
N SER A 55 -10.90 -11.02 -6.44
CA SER A 55 -10.56 -11.97 -7.52
C SER A 55 -11.81 -12.38 -8.32
N PRO A 56 -11.77 -12.38 -9.67
CA PRO A 56 -10.59 -12.26 -10.54
C PRO A 56 -10.12 -10.83 -10.84
N LEU A 57 -10.77 -9.81 -10.27
CA LEU A 57 -10.37 -8.41 -10.42
C LEU A 57 -9.18 -8.06 -9.51
N GLU A 58 -8.40 -7.09 -9.93
CA GLU A 58 -7.23 -6.58 -9.24
C GLU A 58 -7.54 -5.17 -8.69
N ASN A 59 -7.39 -4.99 -7.37
CA ASN A 59 -7.61 -3.71 -6.71
C ASN A 59 -6.40 -2.79 -6.95
N HIS A 60 -6.54 -1.82 -7.86
CA HIS A 60 -5.46 -0.94 -8.30
C HIS A 60 -5.46 0.40 -7.56
N HIS A 61 -4.31 0.82 -7.03
CA HIS A 61 -4.13 2.18 -6.51
C HIS A 61 -3.94 3.15 -7.66
N GLY A 62 -4.91 4.05 -7.89
CA GLY A 62 -4.83 5.07 -8.94
C GLY A 62 -3.71 6.09 -8.68
N VAL A 63 -3.82 6.87 -7.60
CA VAL A 63 -2.68 7.62 -7.07
C VAL A 63 -1.66 6.62 -6.52
N MET A 64 -0.41 6.73 -6.97
CA MET A 64 0.64 5.78 -6.59
C MET A 64 0.78 5.67 -5.07
N ASP A 65 0.56 4.46 -4.54
CA ASP A 65 0.56 4.17 -3.11
C ASP A 65 1.83 4.65 -2.39
N VAL A 66 2.99 4.41 -3.00
CA VAL A 66 4.28 4.82 -2.46
C VAL A 66 4.45 6.35 -2.47
N TRP A 67 3.99 7.04 -3.51
CA TRP A 67 4.03 8.50 -3.55
C TRP A 67 3.13 9.09 -2.47
N ALA A 68 1.89 8.60 -2.35
CA ALA A 68 0.94 9.09 -1.37
C ALA A 68 1.45 8.88 0.06
N LYS A 69 2.09 7.74 0.34
CA LYS A 69 2.77 7.48 1.64
C LYS A 69 3.76 8.56 2.04
N HIS A 70 4.48 9.13 1.09
CA HIS A 70 5.53 10.12 1.35
C HIS A 70 5.03 11.57 1.32
N ASN A 71 3.90 11.85 0.68
CA ASN A 71 3.48 13.21 0.32
C ASN A 71 2.07 13.59 0.76
N VAL A 72 1.23 12.65 1.18
CA VAL A 72 -0.15 12.91 1.59
C VAL A 72 -0.32 12.64 3.08
N SER A 73 -0.68 13.67 3.82
CA SER A 73 -0.98 13.55 5.25
C SER A 73 -2.09 12.53 5.50
N ASN A 74 -1.97 11.76 6.58
CA ASN A 74 -2.92 10.73 7.02
C ASN A 74 -3.14 9.55 6.05
N TYR A 75 -2.40 9.47 4.94
CA TYR A 75 -2.46 8.33 4.03
C TYR A 75 -1.81 7.09 4.66
N VAL A 76 -2.52 5.96 4.65
CA VAL A 76 -1.97 4.66 5.07
C VAL A 76 -1.72 3.81 3.83
N SER A 77 -0.44 3.57 3.55
CA SER A 77 -0.01 2.70 2.46
C SER A 77 -0.53 1.28 2.66
N ARG A 78 -1.17 0.74 1.62
CA ARG A 78 -1.79 -0.60 1.62
C ARG A 78 -2.74 -0.86 2.79
N GLY A 79 -3.35 0.18 3.36
CA GLY A 79 -4.40 0.04 4.36
C GLY A 79 -5.60 -0.72 3.77
N GLY A 80 -6.25 -1.57 4.58
CA GLY A 80 -7.36 -2.40 4.08
C GLY A 80 -8.47 -1.57 3.44
N ASN A 81 -8.81 -0.43 4.05
CA ASN A 81 -9.85 0.49 3.56
C ASN A 81 -9.32 1.57 2.61
N THR A 82 -8.04 1.52 2.21
CA THR A 82 -7.49 2.49 1.26
C THR A 82 -8.20 2.36 -0.09
N PRO A 83 -8.75 3.45 -0.67
CA PRO A 83 -9.49 3.37 -1.92
C PRO A 83 -8.64 2.89 -3.09
N THR A 84 -9.24 2.06 -3.92
CA THR A 84 -8.69 1.51 -5.17
C THR A 84 -9.78 1.45 -6.23
N ILE A 85 -9.40 1.19 -7.48
CA ILE A 85 -10.33 0.84 -8.54
C ILE A 85 -10.18 -0.65 -8.85
N ALA A 86 -11.29 -1.39 -8.91
CA ALA A 86 -11.28 -2.78 -9.35
C ALA A 86 -11.04 -2.84 -10.87
N LEU A 87 -9.92 -3.41 -11.28
CA LEU A 87 -9.55 -3.55 -12.69
C LEU A 87 -9.58 -5.02 -13.10
N THR A 88 -9.93 -5.29 -14.36
CA THR A 88 -9.60 -6.58 -14.95
C THR A 88 -8.09 -6.75 -15.03
N LYS A 89 -7.62 -7.99 -15.15
CA LYS A 89 -6.20 -8.30 -15.37
C LYS A 89 -5.60 -7.50 -16.55
N GLN A 90 -6.31 -7.43 -17.67
CA GLN A 90 -5.85 -6.72 -18.86
C GLN A 90 -5.70 -5.21 -18.60
N GLN A 91 -6.69 -4.60 -17.94
CA GLN A 91 -6.62 -3.19 -17.56
C GLN A 91 -5.46 -2.92 -16.59
N HIS A 92 -5.27 -3.78 -15.59
CA HIS A 92 -4.16 -3.62 -14.65
C HIS A 92 -2.79 -3.81 -15.31
N ASP A 93 -2.66 -4.74 -16.27
CA ASP A 93 -1.42 -4.90 -17.02
C ASP A 93 -1.14 -3.68 -17.94
N ALA A 94 -2.19 -3.01 -18.44
CA ALA A 94 -2.05 -1.74 -19.17
C ALA A 94 -1.53 -0.61 -18.27
N THR A 95 -2.03 -0.47 -17.03
CA THR A 95 -1.49 0.54 -16.08
C THR A 95 -0.03 0.25 -15.72
N LYS A 96 0.35 -1.03 -15.53
CA LYS A 96 1.75 -1.43 -15.32
C LYS A 96 2.66 -1.03 -16.48
N ALA A 97 2.19 -1.11 -17.72
CA ALA A 97 2.99 -0.72 -18.89
C ALA A 97 3.32 0.78 -18.85
N VAL A 98 2.33 1.63 -18.56
CA VAL A 98 2.51 3.08 -18.39
C VAL A 98 3.48 3.38 -17.24
N TYR A 99 3.29 2.77 -16.07
CA TYR A 99 4.20 2.94 -14.94
C TYR A 99 5.64 2.55 -15.26
N ARG A 100 5.86 1.43 -15.96
CA ARG A 100 7.20 0.97 -16.34
C ARG A 100 7.88 1.91 -17.32
N GLN A 101 7.11 2.54 -18.22
CA GLN A 101 7.63 3.53 -19.14
C GLN A 101 8.02 4.82 -18.40
N TRP A 102 7.14 5.34 -17.55
CA TRP A 102 7.45 6.50 -16.70
C TRP A 102 8.67 6.23 -15.81
N LEU A 103 8.77 5.04 -15.21
CA LEU A 103 9.94 4.66 -14.40
C LEU A 103 11.23 4.63 -15.24
N PHE A 104 11.15 4.15 -16.47
CA PHE A 104 12.28 4.14 -17.39
C PHE A 104 12.71 5.56 -17.76
N GLU A 105 11.78 6.46 -18.04
CA GLU A 105 12.10 7.87 -18.32
C GLU A 105 12.71 8.56 -17.10
N LYS A 106 12.22 8.24 -15.90
CA LYS A 106 12.70 8.83 -14.64
C LYS A 106 14.07 8.31 -14.22
N THR A 107 14.37 7.03 -14.46
CA THR A 107 15.54 6.36 -13.84
C THR A 107 16.40 5.54 -14.81
N GLY A 108 16.07 5.48 -16.10
CA GLY A 108 16.70 4.59 -17.08
C GLY A 108 16.40 3.10 -16.89
N LYS A 109 15.44 2.72 -16.03
CA LYS A 109 15.11 1.32 -15.73
C LYS A 109 13.61 1.06 -15.78
N LYS A 110 13.19 0.03 -16.50
CA LYS A 110 11.77 -0.39 -16.54
C LYS A 110 11.30 -1.08 -15.25
N VAL A 111 12.23 -1.62 -14.46
CA VAL A 111 11.95 -2.29 -13.17
C VAL A 111 13.09 -1.98 -12.19
N GLY A 112 12.77 -1.79 -10.92
CA GLY A 112 13.76 -1.58 -9.85
C GLY A 112 14.49 -0.22 -9.92
N GLY A 113 13.98 0.73 -10.71
CA GLY A 113 14.40 2.13 -10.65
C GLY A 113 14.15 2.71 -9.26
N LYS A 114 15.16 3.39 -8.70
CA LYS A 114 15.00 4.12 -7.43
C LYS A 114 14.47 5.51 -7.75
N VAL A 115 13.29 5.81 -7.25
CA VAL A 115 12.67 7.14 -7.35
C VAL A 115 12.77 7.80 -5.99
N ASP A 116 13.22 9.04 -5.96
CA ASP A 116 13.00 9.91 -4.81
C ASP A 116 11.54 10.39 -4.84
N TRP A 117 10.70 9.72 -4.06
CA TRP A 117 9.25 9.95 -4.10
C TRP A 117 8.83 11.31 -3.53
N GLN A 118 9.65 11.96 -2.70
CA GLN A 118 9.33 13.26 -2.10
C GLN A 118 9.55 14.41 -3.10
N SER A 119 10.42 14.23 -4.10
CA SER A 119 10.63 15.24 -5.15
C SER A 119 9.67 15.09 -6.34
N VAL A 120 8.90 14.00 -6.43
CA VAL A 120 7.84 13.86 -7.43
C VAL A 120 6.67 14.77 -7.05
N SER A 121 6.38 15.76 -7.91
CA SER A 121 5.33 16.75 -7.62
C SER A 121 3.92 16.15 -7.66
N PRO A 122 2.92 16.76 -6.98
CA PRO A 122 1.51 16.38 -7.11
C PRO A 122 1.00 16.44 -8.55
N LYS A 123 1.49 17.38 -9.36
CA LYS A 123 1.12 17.48 -10.78
C LYS A 123 1.64 16.30 -11.59
N GLU A 124 2.88 15.88 -11.33
CA GLU A 124 3.49 14.74 -12.02
C GLU A 124 2.76 13.44 -11.67
N ILE A 125 2.48 13.20 -10.38
CA ILE A 125 1.78 11.97 -9.99
C ILE A 125 0.34 11.94 -10.51
N GLN A 126 -0.35 13.09 -10.52
CA GLN A 126 -1.69 13.20 -11.09
C GLN A 126 -1.68 12.84 -12.57
N ARG A 127 -0.69 13.35 -13.33
CA ARG A 127 -0.52 12.99 -14.74
C ARG A 127 -0.28 11.50 -14.92
N LEU A 128 0.62 10.90 -14.15
CA LEU A 128 0.88 9.46 -14.22
C LEU A 128 -0.38 8.64 -13.90
N THR A 129 -1.17 9.06 -12.91
CA THR A 129 -2.45 8.42 -12.59
C THR A 129 -3.44 8.51 -13.76
N GLU A 130 -3.59 9.68 -14.37
CA GLU A 130 -4.49 9.84 -15.52
C GLU A 130 -4.01 9.04 -16.74
N ASP A 131 -2.71 9.03 -17.04
CA ASP A 131 -2.13 8.23 -18.13
C ASP A 131 -2.39 6.72 -17.90
N MET A 132 -2.28 6.24 -16.65
CA MET A 132 -2.64 4.87 -16.29
C MET A 132 -4.13 4.59 -16.48
N PHE A 133 -5.00 5.52 -16.04
CA PHE A 133 -6.45 5.38 -16.19
C PHE A 133 -6.90 5.44 -17.66
N ASP A 134 -6.26 6.25 -18.49
CA ASP A 134 -6.48 6.29 -19.94
C ASP A 134 -6.10 4.95 -20.57
N ALA A 135 -4.91 4.42 -20.26
CA ALA A 135 -4.47 3.12 -20.78
C ALA A 135 -5.38 1.95 -20.35
N ALA A 136 -5.96 2.03 -19.16
CA ALA A 136 -6.92 1.06 -18.65
C ALA A 136 -8.38 1.33 -19.08
N ASN A 137 -8.63 2.36 -19.89
CA ASN A 137 -9.97 2.81 -20.30
C ASN A 137 -10.92 3.02 -19.10
N VAL A 138 -10.42 3.51 -17.97
CA VAL A 138 -11.24 3.80 -16.79
C VAL A 138 -12.18 4.96 -17.12
N PRO A 139 -13.52 4.79 -17.02
CA PRO A 139 -14.47 5.84 -17.34
C PRO A 139 -14.30 7.08 -16.46
N LYS A 140 -14.60 8.26 -17.00
CA LYS A 140 -14.50 9.53 -16.26
C LYS A 140 -15.27 9.52 -14.93
N SER A 141 -16.44 8.89 -14.89
CA SER A 141 -17.24 8.75 -13.66
C SER A 141 -16.52 7.97 -12.57
N ALA A 142 -15.88 6.85 -12.92
CA ALA A 142 -15.11 6.02 -11.99
C ALA A 142 -13.87 6.78 -11.45
N ARG A 143 -13.21 7.58 -12.30
CA ARG A 143 -12.09 8.45 -11.85
C ARG A 143 -12.56 9.49 -10.83
N GLN A 144 -13.68 10.15 -11.12
CA GLN A 144 -14.26 11.15 -10.21
C GLN A 144 -14.65 10.52 -8.85
N GLU A 145 -15.26 9.34 -8.88
CA GLU A 145 -15.59 8.59 -7.67
C GLU A 145 -14.33 8.19 -6.89
N TYR A 146 -13.29 7.75 -7.60
CA TYR A 146 -12.01 7.39 -6.99
C TYR A 146 -11.35 8.58 -6.29
N TYR A 147 -11.27 9.74 -6.95
CA TYR A 147 -10.70 10.95 -6.33
C TYR A 147 -11.53 11.44 -5.15
N LYS A 148 -12.85 11.36 -5.22
CA LYS A 148 -13.73 11.64 -4.08
C LYS A 148 -13.42 10.71 -2.91
N ALA A 149 -13.34 9.40 -3.15
CA ALA A 149 -13.02 8.42 -2.12
C ALA A 149 -11.62 8.61 -1.54
N PHE A 150 -10.61 8.87 -2.38
CA PHE A 150 -9.24 9.16 -1.97
C PHE A 150 -9.17 10.39 -1.07
N ASN A 151 -9.87 11.47 -1.41
CA ASN A 151 -9.93 12.66 -0.58
C ASN A 151 -10.64 12.40 0.76
N LEU A 152 -11.83 11.79 0.73
CA LEU A 152 -12.55 11.42 1.96
C LEU A 152 -11.72 10.53 2.88
N TYR A 153 -10.95 9.61 2.30
CA TYR A 153 -10.05 8.76 3.05
C TYR A 153 -8.97 9.57 3.77
N ASN A 154 -8.33 10.53 3.10
CA ASN A 154 -7.20 11.29 3.69
C ASN A 154 -7.65 12.43 4.64
N TYR A 155 -8.86 12.95 4.47
CA TYR A 155 -9.45 14.00 5.32
C TYR A 155 -10.52 13.46 6.29
N ARG A 156 -10.46 12.17 6.61
CA ARG A 156 -11.26 11.59 7.69
C ARG A 156 -10.88 12.23 9.04
N GLU A 157 -11.88 12.55 9.84
CA GLU A 157 -11.72 12.98 11.24
C GLU A 157 -11.31 11.81 12.15
#